data_AF-A0A6V8NMB1-F1
#
_entry.id   AF-A0A6V8NMB1-F1
#
_cell.length_a   1.000
_cell.length_b   1.000
_cell.length_c   1.000
_cell.angle_alpha   90.00
_cell.angle_beta   90.00
_cell.angle_gamma   90.00
#
_symmetry.space_group_name_H-M   'P 1'
#
loop_
_entity.id
_entity.type
_entity.pdbx_description
1 polymer ?
#
loop_
_entity_poly.entity_id
_entity_poly.type
_entity_poly.pdbx_seq_one_letter_code
_entity_poly.pdbx_strand_id
1 'polypeptide(L)'
;MAPGRRRCSLRSQKRWHVPLLTNDKSLAPRQVLEAHKRQPTVEKRFEQTKTVFEIAPVLLKNEGRIEALFFLYFIALLLQALIEREMRKAMERKNIAHIPLYPEDRANRRPTAEQILRLFSLIERHTLLENGQEV
;
A
#
# COMPACT_ATOMS: atom_id res chain seq x y z
N MET A 1 34.51 24.81 -57.61
CA MET A 1 34.68 23.70 -56.65
C MET A 1 34.38 24.25 -55.25
N ALA A 2 33.14 24.10 -54.76
CA ALA A 2 32.69 24.67 -53.50
C ALA A 2 32.54 23.54 -52.46
N PRO A 3 33.07 23.66 -51.23
CA PRO A 3 32.92 22.62 -50.23
C PRO A 3 31.53 22.68 -49.58
N GLY A 4 30.88 21.53 -49.54
CA GLY A 4 29.50 21.36 -49.07
C GLY A 4 29.32 21.66 -47.58
N ARG A 5 28.24 22.38 -47.26
CA ARG A 5 27.72 22.52 -45.89
C ARG A 5 27.26 21.14 -45.39
N ARG A 6 28.04 20.52 -44.51
CA ARG A 6 27.59 19.36 -43.73
C ARG A 6 26.51 19.82 -42.76
N ARG A 7 25.26 19.50 -43.08
CA ARG A 7 24.10 19.71 -42.21
C ARG A 7 24.19 18.66 -41.10
N CYS A 8 24.74 19.07 -39.95
CA CYS A 8 24.78 18.23 -38.74
C CYS A 8 23.33 18.10 -38.23
N SER A 9 22.66 17.01 -38.55
CA SER A 9 21.33 16.69 -38.04
C SER A 9 21.47 16.14 -36.62
N LEU A 10 21.57 17.04 -35.63
CA LEU A 10 21.37 16.68 -34.23
C LEU A 10 19.90 16.27 -34.04
N ARG A 11 19.62 14.98 -34.23
CA ARG A 11 18.38 14.33 -33.82
C ARG A 11 18.35 14.38 -32.29
N SER A 12 17.64 15.35 -31.73
CA SER A 12 17.41 15.48 -30.28
C SER A 12 16.61 14.27 -29.80
N GLN A 13 17.32 13.23 -29.36
CA GLN A 13 16.74 12.14 -28.60
C GLN A 13 16.63 12.63 -27.15
N LYS A 14 15.46 13.15 -26.77
CA LYS A 14 15.17 13.49 -25.37
C LYS A 14 15.17 12.19 -24.56
N ARG A 15 16.32 11.86 -23.96
CA ARG A 15 16.44 10.81 -22.97
C ARG A 15 16.10 11.43 -21.62
N TRP A 16 14.91 11.12 -21.11
CA TRP A 16 14.49 11.57 -19.78
C TRP A 16 15.34 10.85 -18.72
N HIS A 17 16.25 11.59 -18.10
CA HIS A 17 16.97 11.15 -16.91
C HIS A 17 16.32 11.84 -15.71
N VAL A 18 15.72 11.07 -14.80
CA VAL A 18 15.23 11.57 -13.52
C VAL A 18 16.37 11.45 -12.52
N PRO A 19 16.98 12.56 -12.04
CA PRO A 19 18.03 12.48 -11.03
C PRO A 19 17.41 12.04 -9.70
N LEU A 20 18.05 11.06 -9.04
CA LEU A 20 17.70 10.65 -7.68
C LEU A 20 18.63 11.35 -6.69
N LEU A 21 18.03 12.04 -5.72
CA LEU A 21 18.77 12.69 -4.63
C LEU A 21 18.55 11.88 -3.35
N THR A 22 19.63 11.67 -2.58
CA THR A 22 19.58 11.05 -1.26
C THR A 22 20.55 11.76 -0.32
N ASN A 23 20.14 11.92 0.94
CA ASN A 23 21.03 12.40 2.00
C ASN A 23 21.82 11.26 2.66
N ASP A 24 21.44 10.01 2.37
CA ASP A 24 22.10 8.83 2.90
C ASP A 24 23.33 8.48 2.06
N LYS A 25 24.51 8.65 2.65
CA LYS A 25 25.82 8.39 2.02
C LYS A 25 26.24 6.92 2.06
N SER A 26 25.53 6.08 2.82
CA SER A 26 25.86 4.66 3.00
C SER A 26 25.26 3.77 1.91
N LEU A 27 24.24 4.26 1.20
CA LEU A 27 23.53 3.50 0.18
C LEU A 27 24.29 3.45 -1.15
N ALA A 28 24.42 2.26 -1.70
CA ALA A 28 24.90 2.09 -3.06
C ALA A 28 23.86 2.65 -4.07
N PRO A 29 24.28 3.14 -5.25
CA PRO A 29 23.35 3.70 -6.26
C PRO A 29 22.19 2.78 -6.63
N ARG A 30 22.43 1.46 -6.66
CA ARG A 30 21.37 0.46 -6.89
C ARG A 30 20.32 0.46 -5.78
N GLN A 31 20.73 0.55 -4.53
CA GLN A 31 19.81 0.56 -3.38
C GLN A 31 18.96 1.84 -3.38
N VAL A 32 19.56 2.98 -3.76
CA VAL A 32 18.84 4.25 -3.95
C VAL A 32 17.75 4.11 -5.02
N LEU A 33 18.08 3.48 -6.16
CA LEU A 33 17.11 3.21 -7.22
C LEU A 33 16.02 2.22 -6.77
N GLU A 34 16.38 1.15 -6.07
CA GLU A 34 15.41 0.18 -5.54
C GLU A 34 14.47 0.81 -4.51
N ALA A 35 14.97 1.70 -3.65
CA ALA A 35 14.15 2.46 -2.72
C ALA A 35 13.19 3.39 -3.46
N HIS A 36 13.66 4.14 -4.46
CA HIS A 36 12.81 5.00 -5.27
C HIS A 36 11.72 4.21 -6.00
N LYS A 37 12.03 3.02 -6.53
CA LYS A 37 11.05 2.13 -7.15
C LYS A 37 9.94 1.62 -6.21
N ARG A 38 10.08 1.77 -4.88
CA ARG A 38 9.02 1.45 -3.92
C ARG A 38 8.01 2.59 -3.77
N GLN A 39 8.31 3.81 -4.20
CA GLN A 39 7.42 4.97 -4.10
C GLN A 39 6.04 4.72 -4.74
N PRO A 40 5.93 4.14 -5.96
CA PRO A 40 4.62 3.82 -6.55
C PRO A 40 3.77 2.86 -5.71
N THR A 41 4.39 2.00 -4.89
CA THR A 41 3.65 1.10 -3.99
C THR A 41 2.96 1.88 -2.88
N VAL A 42 3.60 2.92 -2.36
CA VAL A 42 3.02 3.84 -1.37
C VAL A 42 1.91 4.66 -2.03
N GLU A 43 2.14 5.20 -3.23
CA GLU A 43 1.14 5.97 -3.97
C GLU A 43 -0.13 5.15 -4.26
N LYS A 44 0.04 3.89 -4.66
CA LYS A 44 -1.09 2.97 -4.91
C LYS A 44 -1.92 2.68 -3.64
N ARG A 45 -1.31 2.70 -2.45
CA ARG A 45 -2.06 2.58 -1.18
C ARG A 45 -2.91 3.81 -0.91
N PHE A 46 -2.40 5.01 -1.21
CA PHE A 46 -3.17 6.25 -1.12
C PHE A 46 -4.27 6.37 -2.19
N GLU A 47 -4.11 5.71 -3.33
CA GLU A 47 -5.16 5.59 -4.34
C GLU A 47 -6.36 4.77 -3.82
N GLN A 48 -6.12 3.70 -3.06
CA GLN A 48 -7.18 2.94 -2.39
C GLN A 48 -7.99 3.84 -1.44
N THR A 49 -7.34 4.82 -0.82
CA THR A 49 -8.00 5.81 0.04
C THR A 49 -8.99 6.68 -0.70
N LYS A 50 -8.70 7.03 -1.95
CA LYS A 50 -9.58 7.89 -2.76
C LYS A 50 -10.71 7.11 -3.43
N THR A 51 -10.47 5.86 -3.78
CA THR A 51 -11.38 5.02 -4.58
C THR A 51 -12.24 4.08 -3.72
N VAL A 52 -11.66 3.34 -2.77
CA VAL A 52 -12.36 2.33 -1.96
C VAL A 52 -13.04 2.94 -0.75
N PHE A 53 -12.41 3.92 -0.10
CA PHE A 53 -13.02 4.62 1.04
C PHE A 53 -13.93 5.79 0.63
N GLU A 54 -14.16 5.98 -0.69
CA GLU A 54 -15.01 7.03 -1.24
C GLU A 54 -14.84 8.36 -0.51
N ILE A 55 -13.59 8.78 -0.26
CA ILE A 55 -13.33 10.08 0.37
C ILE A 55 -13.66 11.19 -0.63
N ALA A 56 -13.73 10.91 -1.94
CA ALA A 56 -13.92 11.93 -2.97
C ALA A 56 -15.16 12.85 -2.79
N PRO A 57 -16.33 12.40 -2.29
CA PRO A 57 -17.38 13.29 -1.82
C PRO A 57 -17.18 13.55 -0.31
N VAL A 58 -16.08 14.21 0.09
CA VAL A 58 -15.99 14.73 1.47
C VAL A 58 -17.02 15.84 1.61
N LEU A 59 -18.27 15.50 1.99
CA LEU A 59 -19.35 16.44 2.26
C LEU A 59 -19.18 17.13 3.64
N LEU A 60 -17.94 17.40 4.05
CA LEU A 60 -17.63 18.07 5.31
C LEU A 60 -17.45 19.58 5.05
N LYS A 61 -18.24 20.39 5.74
CA LYS A 61 -18.24 21.86 5.58
C LYS A 61 -17.05 22.58 6.22
N ASN A 62 -16.22 21.88 6.99
CA ASN A 62 -15.16 22.48 7.81
C ASN A 62 -13.82 21.79 7.51
N GLU A 63 -12.81 22.59 7.16
CA GLU A 63 -11.45 22.16 6.81
C GLU A 63 -10.81 21.28 7.90
N GLY A 64 -10.94 21.63 9.18
CA GLY A 64 -10.41 20.83 10.28
C GLY A 64 -11.06 19.45 10.40
N ARG A 65 -12.33 19.29 9.99
CA ARG A 65 -12.97 17.96 9.93
C ARG A 65 -12.46 17.14 8.75
N ILE A 66 -12.14 17.80 7.64
CA ILE A 66 -11.52 17.16 6.47
C ILE A 66 -10.14 16.62 6.87
N GLU A 67 -9.30 17.45 7.48
CA GLU A 67 -7.96 17.06 7.96
C GLU A 67 -8.01 15.90 8.95
N ALA A 68 -8.90 15.98 9.95
CA ALA A 68 -9.08 14.91 10.93
C ALA A 68 -9.52 13.59 10.26
N LEU A 69 -10.42 13.66 9.28
CA LEU A 69 -10.85 12.48 8.53
C LEU A 69 -9.69 11.86 7.73
N PHE A 70 -8.89 12.67 7.03
CA PHE A 70 -7.70 12.19 6.32
C PHE A 70 -6.69 11.53 7.27
N PHE A 71 -6.49 12.10 8.46
CA PHE A 71 -5.62 11.52 9.48
C PHE A 71 -6.12 10.15 9.96
N LEU A 72 -7.42 10.01 10.22
CA LEU A 72 -8.01 8.72 10.59
C LEU A 72 -7.83 7.67 9.48
N TYR A 73 -8.02 8.05 8.21
CA TYR A 73 -7.76 7.15 7.09
C TYR A 73 -6.28 6.78 6.96
N PHE A 74 -5.37 7.71 7.22
CA PHE A 74 -3.94 7.40 7.27
C PHE A 74 -3.63 6.35 8.35
N ILE A 75 -4.20 6.49 9.54
CA ILE A 75 -4.08 5.47 10.61
C ILE A 75 -4.65 4.13 10.16
N ALA A 76 -5.83 4.12 9.53
CA ALA A 76 -6.45 2.89 9.04
C ALA A 76 -5.56 2.15 8.03
N LEU A 77 -4.99 2.86 7.05
CA LEU A 77 -4.05 2.31 6.07
C LEU A 77 -2.78 1.78 6.74
N LEU A 78 -2.26 2.51 7.73
CA LEU A 78 -1.09 2.09 8.49
C LEU A 78 -1.39 0.76 9.21
N LEU A 79 -2.52 0.66 9.90
CA LEU A 79 -2.95 -0.57 10.57
C LEU A 79 -3.09 -1.73 9.57
N GLN A 80 -3.73 -1.51 8.43
CA GLN A 80 -3.83 -2.52 7.37
C GLN A 80 -2.45 -2.99 6.90
N ALA A 81 -1.52 -2.07 6.65
CA ALA A 81 -0.15 -2.40 6.24
C ALA A 81 0.60 -3.19 7.32
N LEU A 82 0.40 -2.86 8.59
CA LEU A 82 0.98 -3.59 9.72
C LEU A 82 0.42 -5.01 9.82
N ILE A 83 -0.89 -5.19 9.75
CA ILE A 83 -1.55 -6.50 9.77
C ILE A 83 -1.02 -7.38 8.64
N GLU A 84 -1.00 -6.87 7.40
CA GLU A 84 -0.49 -7.61 6.26
C GLU A 84 0.98 -7.98 6.41
N ARG A 85 1.81 -7.06 6.93
CA ARG A 85 3.24 -7.32 7.16
C ARG A 85 3.43 -8.42 8.20
N GLU A 86 2.72 -8.36 9.31
CA GLU A 86 2.84 -9.38 10.36
C GLU A 86 2.32 -10.74 9.89
N MET A 87 1.24 -10.78 9.11
CA MET A 87 0.76 -12.01 8.48
C MET A 87 1.81 -12.61 7.54
N ARG A 88 2.41 -11.82 6.64
CA ARG A 88 3.47 -12.29 5.72
C ARG A 88 4.68 -12.82 6.49
N LYS A 89 5.14 -12.11 7.52
CA LYS A 89 6.24 -12.57 8.39
C LYS A 89 5.87 -13.86 9.14
N ALA A 90 4.63 -14.04 9.56
CA ALA A 90 4.18 -15.24 10.23
C ALA A 90 4.12 -16.44 9.26
N MET A 91 3.65 -16.21 8.04
CA MET A 91 3.68 -17.20 6.95
C MET A 91 5.12 -17.65 6.64
N GLU A 92 6.06 -16.71 6.50
CA GLU A 92 7.48 -17.01 6.30
C GLU A 92 8.06 -17.82 7.46
N ARG A 93 7.82 -17.41 8.70
CA ARG A 93 8.27 -18.12 9.91
C ARG A 93 7.75 -19.56 10.01
N LYS A 94 6.52 -19.81 9.53
CA LYS A 94 5.88 -21.13 9.55
C LYS A 94 6.04 -21.91 8.24
N ASN A 95 6.80 -21.38 7.27
CA ASN A 95 6.98 -21.94 5.93
C ASN A 95 5.65 -22.22 5.19
N ILE A 96 4.65 -21.35 5.38
CA ILE A 96 3.33 -21.44 4.75
C ILE A 96 3.36 -20.65 3.45
N ALA A 97 3.30 -21.33 2.31
CA ALA A 97 3.36 -20.69 0.99
C ALA A 97 2.04 -20.02 0.58
N HIS A 98 0.90 -20.52 1.07
CA HIS A 98 -0.42 -20.02 0.73
C HIS A 98 -1.43 -20.28 1.86
N ILE A 99 -2.42 -19.39 1.98
CA ILE A 99 -3.57 -19.56 2.87
C ILE A 99 -4.86 -19.49 2.02
N PRO A 100 -5.80 -20.43 2.17
CA PRO A 100 -7.11 -20.33 1.55
C PRO A 100 -7.96 -19.31 2.31
N LEU A 101 -7.95 -18.05 1.86
CA LEU A 101 -8.71 -16.95 2.49
C LEU A 101 -10.00 -16.59 1.75
N TYR A 102 -10.16 -17.11 0.54
CA TYR A 102 -11.33 -16.86 -0.28
C TYR A 102 -12.42 -17.91 0.02
N PRO A 103 -13.71 -17.58 -0.15
CA PRO A 103 -14.80 -18.56 -0.04
C PRO A 103 -14.57 -19.81 -0.89
N GLU A 104 -13.96 -19.64 -2.05
CA GLU A 104 -13.61 -20.70 -3.00
C GLU A 104 -12.27 -21.42 -2.70
N ASP A 105 -11.72 -21.27 -1.50
CA ASP A 105 -10.45 -21.89 -1.04
C ASP A 105 -9.23 -21.63 -1.94
N ARG A 106 -9.26 -20.55 -2.71
CA ARG A 106 -8.14 -20.20 -3.60
C ARG A 106 -6.88 -19.89 -2.79
N ALA A 107 -5.78 -20.56 -3.16
CA ALA A 107 -4.46 -20.34 -2.59
C ALA A 107 -4.02 -18.88 -2.73
N ASN A 108 -3.88 -18.19 -1.58
CA ASN A 108 -3.43 -16.80 -1.53
C ASN A 108 -2.02 -16.69 -0.93
N ARG A 109 -1.07 -16.21 -1.74
CA ARG A 109 0.33 -15.98 -1.33
C ARG A 109 0.54 -14.65 -0.61
N ARG A 110 -0.41 -13.72 -0.74
CA ARG A 110 -0.28 -12.33 -0.32
C ARG A 110 -1.60 -11.83 0.29
N PRO A 111 -1.96 -12.31 1.49
CA PRO A 111 -3.21 -11.93 2.13
C PRO A 111 -3.30 -10.42 2.38
N THR A 112 -4.46 -9.83 2.10
CA THR A 112 -4.77 -8.42 2.42
C THR A 112 -5.41 -8.32 3.81
N ALA A 113 -5.32 -7.15 4.44
CA ALA A 113 -5.90 -6.96 5.77
C ALA A 113 -7.42 -7.24 5.80
N GLU A 114 -8.15 -6.83 4.76
CA GLU A 114 -9.58 -7.08 4.62
C GLU A 114 -9.91 -8.58 4.64
N GLN A 115 -9.18 -9.39 3.88
CA GLN A 115 -9.37 -10.85 3.84
C GLN A 115 -9.10 -11.51 5.19
N ILE A 116 -8.08 -11.02 5.89
CA ILE A 116 -7.74 -11.50 7.23
C ILE A 116 -8.88 -11.16 8.19
N LEU A 117 -9.33 -9.90 8.21
CA LEU A 117 -10.41 -9.44 9.09
C LEU A 117 -11.74 -10.13 8.80
N ARG A 118 -12.00 -10.50 7.54
CA ARG A 118 -13.18 -11.28 7.15
C ARG A 118 -13.25 -12.64 7.85
N LEU A 119 -12.11 -13.28 8.17
CA LEU A 119 -12.15 -14.52 8.96
C LEU A 119 -12.72 -14.32 10.36
N PHE A 120 -12.59 -13.12 10.91
CA PHE A 120 -13.09 -12.77 12.24
C PHE A 120 -14.53 -12.23 12.19
N SER A 121 -15.12 -12.01 11.01
CA SER A 121 -16.47 -11.44 10.89
C SER A 121 -17.58 -12.40 11.31
N LEU A 122 -17.29 -13.70 11.37
CA LEU A 122 -18.22 -14.76 11.80
C LEU A 122 -17.99 -15.18 13.26
N ILE A 123 -17.13 -14.48 14.00
CA ILE A 123 -16.91 -14.81 15.41
C ILE A 123 -18.10 -14.30 16.21
N GLU A 124 -18.89 -15.24 16.69
CA GLU A 124 -19.96 -14.98 17.65
C GLU A 124 -19.47 -15.31 19.06
N ARG A 125 -19.75 -14.42 20.01
CA ARG A 125 -19.56 -14.67 21.43
C ARG A 125 -20.94 -14.81 22.05
N HIS A 126 -21.26 -16.02 22.52
CA HIS A 126 -22.43 -16.25 23.34
C HIS A 126 -22.03 -16.17 24.80
N THR A 127 -22.68 -15.28 25.53
CA THR A 127 -22.58 -15.21 26.98
C THR A 127 -23.89 -15.78 27.54
N LEU A 128 -23.79 -16.80 28.39
CA LEU A 128 -24.91 -17.31 29.17
C LEU A 128 -25.00 -16.54 30.47
N LEU A 129 -26.20 -16.02 30.76
CA LEU A 129 -26.49 -15.33 32.01
C LEU A 129 -27.52 -16.15 32.80
N GLU A 130 -27.19 -16.54 34.02
CA GLU A 130 -28.14 -17.11 34.98
C GLU A 130 -28.26 -16.13 36.15
N ASN A 131 -29.48 -15.72 36.48
CA ASN A 131 -29.76 -14.72 37.53
C ASN A 131 -28.95 -13.41 37.40
N GLY A 132 -28.60 -13.00 36.17
CA GLY A 132 -27.85 -11.77 35.90
C GLY A 132 -26.33 -11.89 36.06
N GLN A 133 -25.79 -13.09 36.26
CA GLN A 133 -24.34 -13.35 36.30
C GLN A 133 -23.92 -14.23 35.11
N GLU A 134 -22.74 -13.98 34.52
CA GLU A 134 -22.15 -14.89 33.52
C GLU A 134 -21.91 -16.25 34.17
N VAL A 135 -22.40 -17.32 33.53
CA VAL A 135 -22.18 -18.72 33.92
C VAL A 135 -21.15 -19.39 33.05
#